data_AF-A0A821D4U8-F1
#
_entry.id   AF-A0A821D4U8-F1
#
_cell.length_a   1.000
_cell.length_b   1.000
_cell.length_c   1.000
_cell.angle_alpha   90.00
_cell.angle_beta   90.00
_cell.angle_gamma   90.00
#
_symmetry.space_group_name_H-M   'P 1'
#
loop_
_entity.id
_entity.type
_entity.pdbx_description
1 polymer ?
#
loop_
_entity_poly.entity_id
_entity_poly.type
_entity_poly.pdbx_seq_one_letter_code
_entity_poly.pdbx_strand_id
1 'polypeptide(L)'
;VREVYEQFKLMYPNEKIGSTSFSLLRPKHVLPMADIPQNVCLCKYHTNIDLLLTALSRILNTPNLTSHFREAVVCDSNDEKCMSSKCNQCGNLEKFDDLYQCDDEQG
;
A
#
# COMPACT_ATOMS: atom_id res chain seq x y z
N VAL A 1 19.19 -4.08 -2.06
CA VAL A 1 20.65 -3.81 -2.21
C VAL A 1 21.30 -4.82 -3.14
N ARG A 2 21.11 -6.13 -2.93
CA ARG A 2 21.67 -7.19 -3.80
C ARG A 2 21.31 -7.00 -5.27
N GLU A 3 20.02 -6.86 -5.58
CA GLU A 3 19.54 -6.67 -6.96
C GLU A 3 20.13 -5.41 -7.63
N VAL A 4 20.17 -4.29 -6.91
CA VAL A 4 20.77 -3.04 -7.43
C VAL A 4 22.29 -3.18 -7.61
N TYR A 5 22.97 -3.95 -6.76
CA TYR A 5 24.39 -4.23 -6.90
C TYR A 5 24.68 -5.11 -8.12
N GLU A 6 23.82 -6.10 -8.41
CA GLU A 6 23.92 -6.92 -9.62
C GLU A 6 23.77 -6.05 -10.88
N GLN A 7 22.78 -5.14 -10.89
CA GLN A 7 22.63 -4.17 -11.98
C GLN A 7 23.85 -3.25 -12.12
N PHE A 8 24.43 -2.79 -11.01
CA PHE A 8 25.66 -2.00 -11.03
C PHE A 8 26.83 -2.75 -11.68
N LYS A 9 27.01 -4.04 -11.36
CA LYS A 9 28.06 -4.88 -11.96
C LYS A 9 27.86 -5.09 -13.47
N LEU A 10 26.61 -5.14 -13.93
CA LEU A 10 26.29 -5.22 -15.36
C LEU A 10 26.59 -3.91 -16.10
N MET A 11 26.25 -2.76 -15.49
CA MET A 11 26.45 -1.44 -16.09
C MET A 11 27.91 -0.98 -16.04
N TYR A 12 28.65 -1.39 -15.01
CA TYR A 12 30.04 -0.96 -14.75
C TYR A 12 30.95 -2.18 -14.50
N PRO A 13 31.22 -3.02 -15.51
CA PRO A 13 31.96 -4.27 -15.34
C PRO A 13 33.42 -4.08 -14.90
N ASN A 14 34.02 -2.93 -15.26
CA ASN A 14 35.41 -2.60 -14.95
C ASN A 14 35.60 -2.03 -13.53
N GLU A 15 34.52 -1.62 -12.87
CA GLU A 15 34.58 -1.06 -11.53
C GLU A 15 34.76 -2.16 -10.48
N LYS A 16 35.77 -1.99 -9.62
CA LYS A 16 36.15 -2.96 -8.58
C LYS A 16 35.54 -2.63 -7.23
N ILE A 17 34.26 -2.26 -7.22
CA ILE A 17 33.53 -1.95 -5.98
C ILE A 17 32.90 -3.23 -5.44
N GLY A 18 33.27 -3.60 -4.21
CA GLY A 18 32.64 -4.69 -3.47
C GLY A 18 31.25 -4.30 -2.94
N SER A 19 30.41 -5.29 -2.62
CA SER A 19 29.03 -5.07 -2.15
C SER A 19 28.93 -4.19 -0.90
N THR A 20 29.90 -4.30 0.02
CA THR A 20 29.99 -3.46 1.23
C THR A 20 30.26 -2.00 0.88
N SER A 21 31.30 -1.74 0.08
CA SER A 21 31.64 -0.38 -0.36
C SER A 21 30.51 0.24 -1.18
N PHE A 22 29.87 -0.54 -2.06
CA PHE A 22 28.69 -0.11 -2.81
C PHE A 22 27.55 0.33 -1.88
N SER A 23 27.31 -0.44 -0.81
CA SER A 23 26.26 -0.13 0.16
C SER A 23 26.55 1.15 0.94
N LEU A 24 27.82 1.43 1.24
CA LEU A 24 28.28 2.63 1.96
C LEU A 24 28.25 3.89 1.10
N LEU A 25 28.39 3.75 -0.22
CA LEU A 25 28.29 4.87 -1.18
C LEU A 25 26.86 5.34 -1.41
N ARG A 26 25.88 4.70 -0.75
CA ARG A 26 24.50 5.15 -0.79
C ARG A 26 24.39 6.61 -0.29
N PRO A 27 23.68 7.49 -1.01
CA PRO A 27 23.45 8.85 -0.52
C PRO A 27 22.77 8.86 0.86
N LYS A 28 23.19 9.77 1.74
CA LYS A 28 22.73 9.86 3.14
C LYS A 28 21.21 10.02 3.28
N HIS A 29 20.54 10.56 2.27
CA HIS A 29 19.09 10.74 2.26
C HIS A 29 18.31 9.49 1.81
N VAL A 30 18.99 8.42 1.38
CA VAL A 30 18.36 7.16 0.98
C VAL A 30 18.43 6.19 2.15
N LEU A 31 17.33 6.04 2.87
CA LEU A 31 17.25 5.12 4.01
C LEU A 31 17.08 3.66 3.55
N PRO A 32 17.75 2.70 4.21
CA PRO A 32 17.40 1.29 4.08
C PRO A 32 15.95 1.02 4.44
N MET A 33 15.30 0.07 3.75
CA MET A 33 13.95 -0.41 4.10
C MET A 33 13.82 -0.86 5.57
N ALA A 34 14.91 -1.30 6.19
CA ALA A 34 14.96 -1.66 7.61
C ALA A 34 14.90 -0.43 8.54
N ASP A 35 15.37 0.72 8.06
CA ASP A 35 15.44 1.97 8.81
C ASP A 35 14.26 2.89 8.49
N ILE A 36 13.43 2.53 7.51
CA ILE A 36 12.16 3.20 7.24
C ILE A 36 11.15 2.69 8.28
N PRO A 37 10.48 3.58 9.04
CA PRO A 37 9.39 3.20 9.92
C PRO A 37 8.32 2.43 9.13
N GLN A 38 8.21 1.12 9.33
CA GLN A 38 7.26 0.24 8.63
C GLN A 38 5.85 0.30 9.22
N ASN A 39 5.48 1.42 9.84
CA ASN A 39 4.17 1.64 10.42
C ASN A 39 3.11 2.02 9.37
N VAL A 40 3.45 2.03 8.08
CA VAL A 40 2.52 2.34 6.99
C VAL A 40 2.59 1.26 5.91
N CYS A 41 1.44 0.71 5.54
CA CYS A 41 1.34 -0.25 4.45
C CYS A 41 1.57 0.46 3.11
N LEU A 42 2.47 -0.07 2.27
CA LEU A 42 2.76 0.46 0.93
C LEU A 42 2.19 -0.42 -0.19
N CYS A 43 1.19 -1.26 0.11
CA CYS A 43 0.58 -2.10 -0.90
C CYS A 43 -0.29 -1.27 -1.84
N LYS A 44 -0.37 -1.67 -3.11
CA LYS A 44 -1.20 -0.99 -4.12
C LYS A 44 -2.65 -0.83 -3.68
N TYR A 45 -3.20 -1.76 -2.89
CA TYR A 45 -4.59 -1.74 -2.46
C TYR A 45 -4.87 -0.59 -1.49
N HIS A 46 -4.04 -0.43 -0.45
CA HIS A 46 -4.17 0.67 0.50
C HIS A 46 -3.82 2.02 -0.16
N THR A 47 -2.76 2.07 -0.97
CA THR A 47 -2.38 3.31 -1.66
C THR A 47 -3.47 3.78 -2.62
N ASN A 48 -4.08 2.89 -3.40
CA ASN A 48 -5.09 3.28 -4.38
C ASN A 48 -6.36 3.84 -3.72
N ILE A 49 -6.87 3.19 -2.67
CA ILE A 49 -8.06 3.69 -1.97
C ILE A 49 -7.78 5.03 -1.28
N ASP A 50 -6.60 5.19 -0.66
CA ASP A 50 -6.20 6.45 -0.03
C ASP A 50 -6.11 7.60 -1.04
N LEU A 51 -5.58 7.34 -2.24
CA LEU A 51 -5.52 8.32 -3.33
C LEU A 51 -6.92 8.71 -3.81
N LEU A 52 -7.84 7.75 -3.98
CA LEU A 52 -9.23 8.00 -4.37
C LEU A 52 -9.96 8.84 -3.32
N LEU A 53 -9.85 8.47 -2.05
CA LEU A 53 -10.48 9.22 -0.94
C LEU A 53 -9.89 10.63 -0.81
N THR A 54 -8.59 10.79 -1.04
CA THR A 54 -7.94 12.10 -1.07
C THR A 54 -8.48 12.97 -2.21
N ALA A 55 -8.63 12.40 -3.40
CA ALA A 55 -9.19 13.12 -4.55
C ALA A 55 -10.65 13.54 -4.29
N LEU A 56 -11.46 12.63 -3.75
CA LEU A 56 -12.85 12.91 -3.36
C LEU A 56 -12.95 14.01 -2.29
N SER A 57 -12.10 13.94 -1.26
CA SER A 57 -12.07 14.95 -0.19
C SER A 57 -11.80 16.35 -0.75
N ARG A 58 -10.94 16.47 -1.78
CA ARG A 58 -10.67 17.75 -2.47
C ARG A 58 -11.85 18.23 -3.31
N ILE A 59 -12.49 17.33 -4.07
CA ILE A 59 -13.62 17.68 -4.93
C ILE A 59 -14.82 18.12 -4.09
N LEU A 60 -15.09 17.40 -3.00
CA LEU A 60 -16.23 17.66 -2.10
C LEU A 60 -15.91 18.75 -1.05
N ASN A 61 -14.66 19.22 -0.99
CA ASN A 61 -14.17 20.15 0.00
C ASN A 61 -14.44 19.68 1.46
N THR A 62 -14.21 18.38 1.70
CA THR A 62 -14.38 17.73 3.00
C THR A 62 -13.03 17.40 3.65
N PRO A 63 -12.97 17.22 4.98
CA PRO A 63 -11.80 16.69 5.66
C PRO A 63 -11.38 15.31 5.12
N ASN A 64 -10.16 14.88 5.43
CA ASN A 64 -9.64 13.57 5.03
C ASN A 64 -10.64 12.45 5.38
N LEU A 65 -11.17 11.80 4.34
CA LEU A 65 -12.18 10.76 4.46
C LEU A 65 -11.64 9.39 4.88
N THR A 66 -10.32 9.16 4.92
CA THR A 66 -9.73 7.83 5.16
C THR A 66 -10.14 7.20 6.48
N SER A 67 -10.12 7.95 7.59
CA SER A 67 -10.53 7.42 8.90
C SER A 67 -12.02 7.09 8.93
N HIS A 68 -12.85 8.01 8.44
CA HIS A 68 -14.30 7.82 8.39
C HIS A 68 -14.71 6.68 7.45
N PHE A 69 -14.02 6.53 6.32
CA PHE A 69 -14.24 5.43 5.40
C PHE A 69 -13.96 4.10 6.09
N ARG A 70 -12.83 3.97 6.79
CA ARG A 70 -12.49 2.77 7.57
C ARG A 70 -13.58 2.45 8.60
N GLU A 71 -13.98 3.43 9.40
CA GLU A 71 -15.03 3.27 10.41
C GLU A 71 -16.41 2.95 9.81
N ALA A 72 -16.67 3.34 8.56
CA ALA A 72 -17.91 3.02 7.87
C ALA A 72 -17.95 1.59 7.31
N VAL A 73 -16.80 1.00 6.97
CA VAL A 73 -16.73 -0.33 6.35
C VAL A 73 -16.49 -1.46 7.34
N VAL A 74 -15.94 -1.16 8.52
CA VAL A 74 -15.71 -2.15 9.59
C VAL A 74 -16.38 -1.75 10.89
N CYS A 75 -16.76 -2.74 11.69
CA CYS A 75 -17.31 -2.51 13.02
C CYS A 75 -16.27 -2.00 14.03
N ASP A 76 -15.03 -2.47 13.91
CA ASP A 76 -13.91 -2.08 14.77
C ASP A 76 -12.62 -2.03 13.95
N SER A 77 -12.03 -0.85 13.84
CA SER A 77 -10.80 -0.61 13.08
C SER A 77 -9.53 -1.03 13.81
N ASN A 78 -9.62 -1.40 15.10
CA ASN A 78 -8.51 -1.89 15.90
C ASN A 78 -8.51 -3.42 16.02
N ASP A 79 -9.58 -4.10 15.61
CA ASP A 79 -9.67 -5.56 15.62
C ASP A 79 -9.24 -6.16 14.27
N GLU A 80 -8.19 -6.98 14.30
CA GLU A 80 -7.62 -7.62 13.10
C GLU A 80 -8.64 -8.52 12.38
N LYS A 81 -9.50 -9.23 13.13
CA LYS A 81 -10.51 -10.11 12.52
C LYS A 81 -11.55 -9.30 11.78
N CYS A 82 -11.95 -8.16 12.33
CA CYS A 82 -12.87 -7.22 11.70
C CYS A 82 -12.26 -6.60 10.45
N MET A 83 -11.02 -6.10 10.54
CA MET A 83 -10.28 -5.52 9.40
C MET A 83 -9.97 -6.52 8.28
N SER A 84 -10.00 -7.82 8.58
CA SER A 84 -9.83 -8.91 7.61
C SER A 84 -11.16 -9.56 7.16
N SER A 85 -12.30 -8.92 7.46
CA SER A 85 -13.65 -9.40 7.12
C SER A 85 -13.98 -10.80 7.66
N LYS A 86 -13.36 -11.19 8.79
CA LYS A 86 -13.60 -12.46 9.49
C LYS A 86 -14.48 -12.31 10.73
N CYS A 87 -15.00 -11.12 11.00
CA CYS A 87 -15.96 -10.92 12.07
C CYS A 87 -17.39 -11.23 11.58
N ASN A 88 -18.27 -11.60 12.50
CA ASN A 88 -19.63 -12.02 12.16
C ASN A 88 -20.58 -10.86 11.82
N GLN A 89 -20.12 -9.61 11.96
CA GLN A 89 -20.95 -8.41 11.81
C GLN A 89 -20.81 -7.78 10.42
N CYS A 90 -19.60 -7.33 10.07
CA CYS A 90 -19.28 -6.75 8.76
C CYS A 90 -18.55 -7.71 7.81
N GLY A 91 -18.11 -8.88 8.28
CA GLY A 91 -17.45 -9.89 7.45
C GLY A 91 -18.39 -10.69 6.55
N ASN A 92 -19.71 -10.58 6.75
CA ASN A 92 -20.68 -11.16 5.83
C ASN A 92 -20.84 -10.23 4.60
N LEU A 93 -20.05 -10.53 3.57
CA LEU A 93 -20.02 -9.81 2.30
C LEU A 93 -21.20 -10.14 1.37
N GLU A 94 -22.02 -11.17 1.68
CA GLU A 94 -23.22 -11.50 0.89
C GLU A 94 -24.18 -10.29 0.80
N LYS A 95 -24.10 -9.35 1.74
CA LYS A 95 -24.86 -8.09 1.75
C LYS A 95 -24.49 -7.13 0.63
N PHE A 96 -23.34 -7.32 -0.01
CA PHE A 96 -22.82 -6.47 -1.09
C PHE A 96 -22.80 -7.18 -2.44
N ASP A 97 -23.17 -8.46 -2.51
CA ASP A 97 -23.21 -9.21 -3.77
C ASP A 97 -24.11 -8.53 -4.82
N ASP A 98 -25.21 -7.91 -4.37
CA ASP A 98 -26.10 -7.12 -5.23
C ASP A 98 -25.42 -5.87 -5.83
N LEU A 99 -24.40 -5.31 -5.17
CA LEU A 99 -23.65 -4.14 -5.67
C LEU A 99 -22.55 -4.50 -6.67
N TYR A 100 -22.15 -5.78 -6.70
CA TYR A 100 -21.12 -6.31 -7.60
C TYR A 100 -21.69 -7.12 -8.75
N GLN A 101 -23.01 -7.08 -8.97
CA GLN A 101 -23.59 -7.46 -10.26
C GLN A 101 -23.11 -6.43 -11.30
N CYS A 102 -21.91 -6.62 -11.81
CA CYS A 102 -21.53 -6.02 -13.07
C CYS A 102 -22.50 -6.58 -14.10
N ASP A 103 -23.31 -5.70 -14.69
CA ASP A 103 -23.98 -6.00 -15.93
C ASP A 103 -22.89 -6.31 -16.95
N ASP A 104 -22.59 -7.60 -17.12
CA ASP A 104 -21.90 -8.10 -18.30
C ASP A 104 -22.85 -7.85 -19.47
N GLU A 105 -22.88 -6.62 -19.98
CA GLU A 105 -23.42 -6.35 -21.30
C GLU A 105 -22.55 -7.12 -22.30
N GLN A 106 -23.13 -8.23 -22.73
CA GLN A 106 -22.62 -9.17 -23.71
C GLN A 106 -22.38 -8.46 -25.05
N GLY A 107 -21.17 -8.61 -25.60
CA GLY A 107 -20.92 -8.73 -27.05
C GLY A 107 -20.89 -7.44 -27.86
#